data_AF-A0A2V6IBZ1-F1
#
_entry.id   AF-A0A2V6IBZ1-F1
#
_cell.length_a   1.000
_cell.length_b   1.000
_cell.length_c   1.000
_cell.angle_alpha   90.00
_cell.angle_beta   90.00
_cell.angle_gamma   90.00
#
_symmetry.space_group_name_H-M   'P 1'
#
loop_
_entity.id
_entity.type
_entity.pdbx_description
1 polymer ?
#
loop_
_entity_poly.entity_id
_entity_poly.type
_entity_poly.pdbx_seq_one_letter_code
_entity_poly.pdbx_strand_id
1 'polypeptide(L)'
;MAPTGGANGLGTIYQIHPNGNSWTLNVIHTFTGGSDGASGSAGQMLLRGGLLYGAATAGGIYGKGTVFELKPTQSGEWIFRTIYSFRGQPDAGFPYGGLLFDTSGHLFGTTYYDGAYNVGAVYELFPQSTGEWNERVLSSFQGGSDGQNSISNLVFDVAGNLYGTTSEGGLGSGVIFGLTPTANARWREIVPHQFQGPPDAPFAYNGMVADGLGNFYGATVHGGTDREGAIYKFTPNQESRDDAGMSLRNEAHKD
;
A
#
# COMPACT_ATOMS: atom_id res chain seq x y z
N MET A 1 -11.67 -4.82 -7.33
CA MET A 1 -11.97 -5.94 -6.41
C MET A 1 -13.02 -5.47 -5.42
N ALA A 2 -13.98 -6.33 -5.06
CA ALA A 2 -14.97 -6.04 -4.03
C ALA A 2 -14.57 -6.78 -2.73
N PRO A 3 -14.57 -6.11 -1.56
CA PRO A 3 -14.18 -6.74 -0.29
C PRO A 3 -15.21 -7.74 0.21
N THR A 4 -16.46 -7.66 -0.25
CA THR A 4 -17.56 -8.58 0.07
C THR A 4 -18.23 -9.08 -1.21
N GLY A 5 -19.03 -10.15 -1.08
CA GLY A 5 -19.74 -10.78 -2.20
C GLY A 5 -19.12 -12.11 -2.65
N GLY A 6 -19.61 -12.63 -3.78
CA GLY A 6 -19.28 -13.99 -4.23
C GLY A 6 -20.00 -15.07 -3.41
N ALA A 7 -19.78 -16.34 -3.77
CA ALA A 7 -20.50 -17.48 -3.19
C ALA A 7 -20.36 -17.60 -1.66
N ASN A 8 -19.24 -17.13 -1.09
CA ASN A 8 -18.96 -17.19 0.34
C ASN A 8 -19.08 -15.84 1.05
N GLY A 9 -19.41 -14.76 0.33
CA GLY A 9 -19.41 -13.40 0.88
C GLY A 9 -18.02 -12.82 1.15
N LEU A 10 -16.95 -13.52 0.75
CA LEU A 10 -15.55 -13.20 1.06
C LEU A 10 -14.85 -12.31 0.02
N GLY A 11 -15.61 -11.77 -0.94
CA GLY A 11 -15.10 -10.85 -1.94
C GLY A 11 -14.95 -11.47 -3.33
N THR A 12 -14.87 -10.61 -4.32
CA THR A 12 -14.70 -11.00 -5.73
C THR A 12 -13.74 -10.07 -6.46
N ILE A 13 -13.10 -10.61 -7.49
CA ILE A 13 -12.44 -9.81 -8.51
C ILE A 13 -13.36 -9.87 -9.73
N TYR A 14 -13.70 -8.69 -10.26
CA TYR A 14 -14.52 -8.56 -11.44
C TYR A 14 -13.82 -7.70 -12.47
N GLN A 15 -14.10 -7.99 -13.73
CA GLN A 15 -13.72 -7.20 -14.89
C GLN A 15 -14.98 -6.51 -15.42
N ILE A 16 -14.86 -5.23 -15.77
CA ILE A 16 -15.91 -4.52 -16.48
C ILE A 16 -15.41 -4.27 -17.91
N HIS A 17 -16.19 -4.70 -18.90
CA HIS A 17 -15.86 -4.54 -20.32
C HIS A 17 -16.88 -3.64 -21.02
N PRO A 18 -16.46 -2.60 -21.75
CA PRO A 18 -17.38 -1.79 -22.56
C PRO A 18 -17.81 -2.59 -23.79
N ASN A 19 -19.12 -2.61 -24.06
CA ASN A 19 -19.73 -3.31 -25.19
C ASN A 19 -20.64 -2.33 -25.94
N GLY A 20 -20.01 -1.43 -26.71
CA GLY A 20 -20.71 -0.30 -27.35
C GLY A 20 -21.21 0.69 -26.30
N ASN A 21 -22.53 0.85 -26.20
CA ASN A 21 -23.17 1.77 -25.24
C ASN A 21 -23.54 1.10 -23.90
N SER A 22 -23.15 -0.14 -23.67
CA SER A 22 -23.38 -0.86 -22.41
C SER A 22 -22.06 -1.33 -21.81
N TRP A 23 -22.12 -1.75 -20.54
CA TRP A 23 -21.00 -2.34 -19.82
C TRP A 23 -21.41 -3.73 -19.34
N THR A 24 -20.53 -4.70 -19.52
CA THR A 24 -20.71 -6.05 -18.97
C THR A 24 -19.76 -6.24 -17.81
N LEU A 25 -20.30 -6.68 -16.67
CA LEU A 25 -19.54 -7.08 -15.50
C LEU A 25 -19.37 -8.59 -15.50
N ASN A 26 -18.12 -9.05 -15.44
CA ASN A 26 -17.77 -10.46 -15.35
C ASN A 26 -17.00 -10.69 -14.04
N VAL A 27 -17.48 -11.59 -13.19
CA VAL A 27 -16.69 -12.06 -12.04
C VAL A 27 -15.61 -12.98 -12.56
N ILE A 28 -14.35 -12.58 -12.39
CA ILE A 28 -13.19 -13.34 -12.87
C ILE A 28 -12.54 -14.17 -11.77
N HIS A 29 -12.84 -13.87 -10.50
CA HIS A 29 -12.43 -14.69 -9.36
C HIS A 29 -13.38 -14.48 -8.17
N THR A 30 -13.71 -15.56 -7.47
CA THR A 30 -14.46 -15.55 -6.20
C THR A 30 -13.59 -16.14 -5.11
N PHE A 31 -13.29 -15.36 -4.08
CA PHE A 31 -12.45 -15.79 -2.98
C PHE A 31 -13.14 -16.86 -2.13
N THR A 32 -12.38 -17.87 -1.72
CA THR A 32 -12.88 -18.95 -0.86
C THR A 32 -12.59 -18.75 0.63
N GLY A 33 -11.67 -17.84 0.97
CA GLY A 33 -11.09 -17.73 2.32
C GLY A 33 -10.02 -18.77 2.63
N GLY A 34 -9.80 -19.72 1.73
CA GLY A 34 -8.72 -20.70 1.78
C GLY A 34 -7.41 -20.12 1.26
N SER A 35 -6.68 -20.93 0.49
CA SER A 35 -5.34 -20.57 -0.03
C SER A 35 -5.32 -19.38 -0.99
N ASP A 36 -6.46 -19.00 -1.56
CA ASP A 36 -6.64 -17.84 -2.43
C ASP A 36 -6.86 -16.53 -1.66
N GLY A 37 -7.22 -16.60 -0.37
CA GLY A 37 -7.45 -15.43 0.48
C GLY A 37 -8.93 -15.08 0.63
N ALA A 38 -9.20 -14.00 1.37
CA ALA A 38 -10.50 -13.39 1.60
C ALA A 38 -10.34 -11.88 1.80
N SER A 39 -11.42 -11.15 1.51
CA SER A 39 -11.53 -9.70 1.64
C SER A 39 -10.47 -8.96 0.82
N GLY A 40 -10.89 -8.38 -0.30
CA GLY A 40 -9.98 -7.57 -1.10
C GLY A 40 -9.36 -6.42 -0.30
N SER A 41 -8.06 -6.20 -0.51
CA SER A 41 -7.36 -5.02 0.00
C SER A 41 -8.01 -3.72 -0.49
N ALA A 42 -7.90 -2.66 0.33
CA ALA A 42 -8.24 -1.29 -0.07
C ALA A 42 -7.28 -0.79 -1.19
N GLY A 43 -6.13 -1.44 -1.33
CA GLY A 43 -5.16 -1.19 -2.39
C GLY A 43 -5.67 -1.49 -3.80
N GLN A 44 -5.26 -0.66 -4.75
CA GLN A 44 -5.54 -0.88 -6.17
C GLN A 44 -4.76 -2.10 -6.70
N MET A 45 -5.35 -2.81 -7.65
CA MET A 45 -4.64 -3.87 -8.39
C MET A 45 -3.67 -3.24 -9.39
N LEU A 46 -2.48 -3.83 -9.51
CA LEU A 46 -1.45 -3.38 -10.44
C LEU A 46 -1.44 -4.22 -11.71
N LEU A 47 -1.33 -3.57 -12.87
CA LEU A 47 -1.07 -4.24 -14.14
C LEU A 47 0.42 -4.12 -14.48
N ARG A 48 1.11 -5.26 -14.60
CA ARG A 48 2.52 -5.30 -15.05
C ARG A 48 2.75 -6.50 -15.96
N GLY A 49 3.33 -6.27 -17.14
CA GLY A 49 3.64 -7.35 -18.08
C GLY A 49 2.42 -8.15 -18.54
N GLY A 50 1.22 -7.56 -18.51
CA GLY A 50 -0.03 -8.24 -18.84
C GLY A 50 -0.62 -9.10 -17.70
N LEU A 51 -0.02 -9.08 -16.51
CA LEU A 51 -0.50 -9.76 -15.30
C LEU A 51 -1.10 -8.73 -14.34
N LEU A 52 -2.21 -9.10 -13.68
CA LEU A 52 -2.80 -8.30 -12.62
C LEU A 52 -2.33 -8.79 -11.26
N TYR A 53 -1.84 -7.91 -10.42
CA TYR A 53 -1.39 -8.21 -9.06
C TYR A 53 -2.30 -7.53 -8.05
N GLY A 54 -2.56 -8.23 -6.93
CA GLY A 54 -3.38 -7.70 -5.85
C GLY A 54 -3.10 -8.43 -4.55
N ALA A 55 -3.72 -7.94 -3.48
CA ALA A 55 -3.62 -8.52 -2.15
C ALA A 55 -5.00 -8.78 -1.55
N ALA A 56 -5.12 -9.90 -0.84
CA ALA A 56 -6.26 -10.22 0.00
C ALA A 56 -5.86 -10.04 1.47
N THR A 57 -6.66 -9.33 2.25
CA THR A 57 -6.28 -8.93 3.61
C THR A 57 -6.37 -10.09 4.60
N ALA A 58 -7.15 -11.12 4.29
CA ALA A 58 -7.34 -12.30 5.14
C ALA A 58 -7.26 -13.60 4.32
N GLY A 59 -7.41 -14.73 5.00
CA GLY A 59 -7.26 -16.05 4.38
C GLY A 59 -5.79 -16.36 4.05
N GLY A 60 -5.55 -17.17 3.03
CA GLY A 60 -4.26 -17.80 2.78
C GLY A 60 -4.02 -18.97 3.72
N ILE A 61 -2.95 -19.72 3.48
CA ILE A 61 -2.68 -20.97 4.23
C ILE A 61 -2.47 -20.76 5.75
N TYR A 62 -2.17 -19.52 6.17
CA TYR A 62 -2.00 -19.14 7.57
C TYR A 62 -3.10 -18.20 8.09
N GLY A 63 -4.08 -17.82 7.25
CA GLY A 63 -5.15 -16.90 7.63
C GLY A 63 -4.74 -15.43 7.77
N LYS A 64 -3.52 -15.05 7.36
CA LYS A 64 -2.95 -13.69 7.52
C LYS A 64 -2.90 -12.88 6.22
N GLY A 65 -3.62 -13.31 5.20
CA GLY A 65 -3.69 -12.63 3.90
C GLY A 65 -2.69 -13.16 2.88
N THR A 66 -2.88 -12.75 1.63
CA THR A 66 -2.12 -13.21 0.47
C THR A 66 -1.78 -12.06 -0.47
N VAL A 67 -0.70 -12.24 -1.23
CA VAL A 67 -0.49 -11.52 -2.50
C VAL A 67 -0.69 -12.53 -3.63
N PHE A 68 -1.38 -12.12 -4.67
CA PHE A 68 -1.74 -12.96 -5.80
C PHE A 68 -1.46 -12.29 -7.15
N GLU A 69 -1.39 -13.12 -8.19
CA GLU A 69 -1.38 -12.70 -9.58
C GLU A 69 -2.56 -13.33 -10.34
N LEU A 70 -3.09 -12.61 -11.33
CA LEU A 70 -4.01 -13.15 -12.33
C LEU A 70 -3.43 -13.00 -13.72
N LYS A 71 -3.44 -14.10 -14.45
CA LYS A 71 -3.00 -14.18 -15.84
C LYS A 71 -4.21 -14.36 -16.77
N PRO A 72 -4.42 -13.47 -17.75
CA PRO A 72 -5.45 -13.69 -18.74
C PRO A 72 -5.06 -14.84 -19.68
N THR A 73 -6.02 -15.66 -20.08
CA THR A 73 -5.86 -16.68 -21.10
C THR A 73 -6.30 -16.15 -22.46
N GLN A 74 -5.92 -16.85 -23.54
CA GLN A 74 -6.40 -16.52 -24.89
C GLN A 74 -7.92 -16.69 -25.04
N SER A 75 -8.55 -17.52 -24.19
CA SER A 75 -10.01 -17.71 -24.18
C SER A 75 -10.76 -16.61 -23.40
N GLY A 76 -10.05 -15.64 -22.82
CA GLY A 76 -10.65 -14.57 -22.01
C GLY A 76 -10.94 -14.97 -20.56
N GLU A 77 -10.51 -16.16 -20.13
CA GLU A 77 -10.53 -16.58 -18.73
C GLU A 77 -9.33 -16.01 -17.97
N TRP A 78 -9.35 -16.13 -16.64
CA TRP A 78 -8.27 -15.67 -15.79
C TRP A 78 -7.77 -16.82 -14.90
N ILE A 79 -6.47 -17.04 -14.93
CA ILE A 79 -5.79 -17.99 -14.05
C ILE A 79 -5.34 -17.23 -12.81
N PHE A 80 -5.92 -17.54 -11.66
CA PHE A 80 -5.52 -17.01 -10.36
C PHE A 80 -4.37 -17.83 -9.79
N ARG A 81 -3.40 -17.15 -9.17
CA ARG A 81 -2.32 -17.80 -8.42
C ARG A 81 -1.93 -16.97 -7.21
N THR A 82 -1.98 -17.57 -6.03
CA THR A 82 -1.33 -17.01 -4.84
C THR A 82 0.18 -17.07 -5.03
N ILE A 83 0.85 -15.92 -4.98
CA ILE A 83 2.30 -15.82 -5.12
C ILE A 83 3.01 -15.77 -3.76
N TYR A 84 2.30 -15.34 -2.72
CA TYR A 84 2.79 -15.33 -1.35
C TYR A 84 1.63 -15.38 -0.33
N SER A 85 1.84 -16.10 0.77
CA SER A 85 0.91 -16.15 1.91
C SER A 85 1.66 -15.70 3.16
N PHE A 86 1.19 -14.63 3.79
CA PHE A 86 1.78 -14.08 5.00
C PHE A 86 1.65 -15.08 6.16
N ARG A 87 2.68 -15.17 6.99
CA ARG A 87 2.72 -16.08 8.16
C ARG A 87 2.32 -15.39 9.47
N GLY A 88 2.17 -14.06 9.46
CA GLY A 88 2.21 -13.26 10.68
C GLY A 88 3.67 -13.06 11.10
N GLN A 89 3.95 -12.87 12.39
CA GLN A 89 5.33 -12.70 12.87
C GLN A 89 6.23 -13.88 12.41
N PRO A 90 7.40 -13.60 11.80
CA PRO A 90 8.07 -12.30 11.64
C PRO A 90 7.77 -11.54 10.33
N ASP A 91 7.01 -12.10 9.40
CA ASP A 91 6.75 -11.61 8.03
C ASP A 91 5.72 -10.45 7.97
N ALA A 92 5.13 -10.10 9.12
CA ALA A 92 3.90 -9.30 9.22
C ALA A 92 2.68 -9.93 8.53
N GLY A 93 1.54 -9.24 8.56
CA GLY A 93 0.28 -9.82 8.11
C GLY A 93 -0.80 -8.80 7.84
N PHE A 94 -1.83 -9.24 7.13
CA PHE A 94 -2.96 -8.42 6.71
C PHE A 94 -2.51 -7.27 5.78
N PRO A 95 -2.20 -7.57 4.50
CA PRO A 95 -1.73 -6.58 3.53
C PRO A 95 -2.87 -5.65 3.07
N TYR A 96 -3.18 -4.62 3.87
CA TYR A 96 -4.21 -3.63 3.55
C TYR A 96 -3.74 -2.53 2.58
N GLY A 97 -2.43 -2.31 2.49
CA GLY A 97 -1.85 -1.31 1.60
C GLY A 97 -1.93 -1.69 0.12
N GLY A 98 -1.78 -0.69 -0.74
CA GLY A 98 -1.55 -0.90 -2.17
C GLY A 98 -0.18 -1.52 -2.43
N LEU A 99 -0.07 -2.25 -3.55
CA LEU A 99 1.20 -2.78 -4.02
C LEU A 99 1.94 -1.70 -4.83
N LEU A 100 3.27 -1.76 -4.85
CA LEU A 100 4.13 -0.92 -5.67
C LEU A 100 5.25 -1.77 -6.27
N PHE A 101 5.50 -1.63 -7.56
CA PHE A 101 6.63 -2.30 -8.21
C PHE A 101 7.85 -1.39 -8.33
N ASP A 102 9.04 -1.93 -8.11
CA ASP A 102 10.27 -1.31 -8.61
C ASP A 102 10.57 -1.72 -10.06
N THR A 103 11.61 -1.12 -10.64
CA THR A 103 12.06 -1.42 -12.00
C THR A 103 12.64 -2.84 -12.14
N SER A 104 13.14 -3.43 -11.05
CA SER A 104 13.75 -4.77 -11.02
C SER A 104 12.74 -5.92 -10.98
N GLY A 105 11.48 -5.66 -10.64
CA GLY A 105 10.48 -6.73 -10.49
C GLY A 105 10.02 -6.96 -9.06
N HIS A 106 10.60 -6.27 -8.07
CA HIS A 106 10.26 -6.44 -6.67
C HIS A 106 8.98 -5.66 -6.35
N LEU A 107 8.19 -6.21 -5.45
CA LEU A 107 6.89 -5.70 -5.08
C LEU A 107 6.92 -5.26 -3.62
N PHE A 108 6.46 -4.04 -3.34
CA PHE A 108 6.47 -3.43 -2.03
C PHE A 108 5.05 -3.20 -1.58
N GLY A 109 4.81 -3.28 -0.27
CA GLY A 109 3.50 -3.00 0.30
C GLY A 109 3.57 -2.76 1.79
N THR A 110 2.42 -2.49 2.39
CA THR A 110 2.28 -2.37 3.84
C THR A 110 1.29 -3.37 4.40
N THR A 111 1.59 -3.85 5.60
CA THR A 111 0.75 -4.72 6.42
C THR A 111 0.14 -3.91 7.55
N TYR A 112 -1.01 -4.36 8.05
CA TYR A 112 -1.74 -3.67 9.10
C TYR A 112 -1.35 -4.16 10.50
N TYR A 113 -0.98 -5.44 10.63
CA TYR A 113 -0.59 -6.07 11.90
C TYR A 113 0.59 -7.05 11.73
N ASP A 114 0.92 -7.72 12.83
CA ASP A 114 1.87 -8.84 12.93
C ASP A 114 3.34 -8.49 12.61
N GLY A 115 3.71 -7.22 12.50
CA GLY A 115 5.11 -6.78 12.48
C GLY A 115 5.80 -7.03 13.83
N ALA A 116 7.08 -6.62 13.94
CA ALA A 116 7.91 -6.92 15.11
C ALA A 116 7.29 -6.48 16.46
N TYR A 117 6.49 -5.41 16.44
CA TYR A 117 5.81 -4.84 17.61
C TYR A 117 4.31 -5.15 17.65
N ASN A 118 3.86 -6.14 16.86
CA ASN A 118 2.45 -6.45 16.63
C ASN A 118 1.64 -5.30 15.97
N VAL A 119 2.36 -4.40 15.31
CA VAL A 119 1.84 -3.32 14.47
C VAL A 119 2.17 -3.64 13.02
N GLY A 120 1.63 -2.89 12.07
CA GLY A 120 1.98 -2.98 10.66
C GLY A 120 3.47 -2.83 10.36
N ALA A 121 3.84 -3.20 9.13
CA ALA A 121 5.19 -3.13 8.61
C ALA A 121 5.18 -2.73 7.13
N VAL A 122 6.35 -2.37 6.61
CA VAL A 122 6.63 -2.27 5.18
C VAL A 122 7.40 -3.50 4.75
N TYR A 123 6.92 -4.20 3.73
CA TYR A 123 7.52 -5.44 3.23
C TYR A 123 7.93 -5.32 1.76
N GLU A 124 8.83 -6.20 1.36
CA GLU A 124 9.23 -6.44 -0.03
C GLU A 124 8.99 -7.92 -0.36
N LEU A 125 8.37 -8.18 -1.51
CA LEU A 125 8.33 -9.46 -2.16
C LEU A 125 9.24 -9.44 -3.38
N PHE A 126 10.04 -10.49 -3.57
CA PHE A 126 10.91 -10.63 -4.73
C PHE A 126 10.83 -12.03 -5.34
N PRO A 127 10.77 -12.14 -6.68
CA PRO A 127 10.53 -13.40 -7.35
C PRO A 127 11.75 -14.33 -7.25
N GLN A 128 11.49 -15.63 -7.11
CA GLN A 128 12.49 -16.69 -7.22
C GLN A 128 12.45 -17.35 -8.60
N SER A 129 13.53 -18.02 -8.98
CA SER A 129 13.61 -18.81 -10.23
C SER A 129 12.63 -19.98 -10.29
N THR A 130 12.15 -20.45 -9.13
CA THR A 130 11.11 -21.49 -8.99
C THR A 130 9.70 -20.95 -9.28
N GLY A 131 9.56 -19.63 -9.42
CA GLY A 131 8.29 -18.94 -9.60
C GLY A 131 7.57 -18.58 -8.30
N GLU A 132 8.04 -19.04 -7.14
CA GLU A 132 7.59 -18.56 -5.83
C GLU A 132 8.20 -17.18 -5.52
N TRP A 133 7.63 -16.47 -4.56
CA TRP A 133 8.16 -15.19 -4.10
C TRP A 133 8.66 -15.32 -2.66
N ASN A 134 9.83 -14.74 -2.40
CA ASN A 134 10.30 -14.54 -1.04
C ASN A 134 9.75 -13.23 -0.49
N GLU A 135 9.73 -13.14 0.83
CA GLU A 135 9.37 -11.93 1.58
C GLU A 135 10.56 -11.45 2.42
N ARG A 136 10.63 -10.13 2.60
CA ARG A 136 11.46 -9.49 3.62
C ARG A 136 10.78 -8.23 4.16
N VAL A 137 10.66 -8.17 5.49
CA VAL A 137 10.28 -6.95 6.19
C VAL A 137 11.40 -5.90 6.10
N LEU A 138 11.06 -4.71 5.61
CA LEU A 138 11.98 -3.58 5.45
C LEU A 138 11.99 -2.68 6.69
N SER A 139 10.82 -2.44 7.27
CA SER A 139 10.66 -1.76 8.56
C SER A 139 9.39 -2.24 9.26
N SER A 140 9.41 -2.27 10.60
CA SER A 140 8.24 -2.54 11.43
C SER A 140 7.96 -1.31 12.28
N PHE A 141 6.73 -0.80 12.22
CA PHE A 141 6.33 0.32 13.06
C PHE A 141 6.18 -0.12 14.52
N GLN A 142 6.42 0.81 15.44
CA GLN A 142 6.26 0.61 16.89
C GLN A 142 4.90 1.11 17.39
N GLY A 143 4.17 1.89 16.58
CA GLY A 143 2.88 2.49 16.94
C GLY A 143 2.97 3.82 17.68
N GLY A 144 4.19 4.28 17.96
CA GLY A 144 4.45 5.55 18.62
C GLY A 144 4.62 6.67 17.60
N SER A 145 5.74 7.37 17.69
CA SER A 145 6.09 8.50 16.81
C SER A 145 6.28 8.14 15.34
N ASP A 146 6.42 6.85 15.04
CA ASP A 146 6.63 6.26 13.72
C ASP A 146 5.34 5.79 13.02
N GLY A 147 4.19 5.88 13.70
CA GLY A 147 2.90 5.57 13.12
C GLY A 147 2.42 4.13 13.35
N GLN A 148 1.16 3.83 12.99
CA GLN A 148 0.57 2.49 12.97
C GLN A 148 -0.55 2.36 11.94
N ASN A 149 -0.98 1.13 11.69
CA ASN A 149 -2.19 0.83 10.90
C ASN A 149 -2.09 1.41 9.47
N SER A 150 -0.96 1.16 8.79
CA SER A 150 -0.77 1.60 7.41
C SER A 150 -1.69 0.81 6.46
N ILE A 151 -2.61 1.53 5.83
CA ILE A 151 -3.39 1.05 4.68
C ILE A 151 -3.00 1.77 3.38
N SER A 152 -1.92 2.54 3.43
CA SER A 152 -1.41 3.36 2.33
C SER A 152 -0.80 2.52 1.21
N ASN A 153 -0.95 2.94 -0.05
CA ASN A 153 0.02 2.57 -1.07
C ASN A 153 1.34 3.31 -0.84
N LEU A 154 2.40 2.83 -1.46
CA LEU A 154 3.72 3.44 -1.37
C LEU A 154 4.03 4.23 -2.64
N VAL A 155 5.00 5.13 -2.56
CA VAL A 155 5.60 5.84 -3.71
C VAL A 155 7.12 5.84 -3.61
N PHE A 156 7.79 5.80 -4.75
CA PHE A 156 9.23 6.04 -4.83
C PHE A 156 9.51 7.52 -5.11
N ASP A 157 10.55 8.06 -4.48
CA ASP A 157 11.21 9.27 -5.00
C ASP A 157 12.21 8.92 -6.11
N VAL A 158 12.79 9.95 -6.72
CA VAL A 158 13.80 9.80 -7.79
C VAL A 158 15.12 9.18 -7.31
N ALA A 159 15.38 9.18 -6.00
CA ALA A 159 16.57 8.60 -5.39
C ALA A 159 16.35 7.12 -4.98
N GLY A 160 15.14 6.58 -5.15
CA GLY A 160 14.77 5.22 -4.76
C GLY A 160 14.41 5.08 -3.27
N ASN A 161 14.18 6.17 -2.56
CA ASN A 161 13.56 6.14 -1.25
C ASN A 161 12.06 5.85 -1.39
N LEU A 162 11.52 5.12 -0.44
CA LEU A 162 10.14 4.68 -0.41
C LEU A 162 9.38 5.53 0.62
N TYR A 163 8.22 6.08 0.25
CA TYR A 163 7.39 6.88 1.15
C TYR A 163 5.97 6.33 1.19
N GLY A 164 5.31 6.54 2.33
CA GLY A 164 3.92 6.18 2.54
C GLY A 164 3.34 6.89 3.74
N THR A 165 2.07 6.62 4.04
CA THR A 165 1.39 7.18 5.20
C THR A 165 0.88 6.11 6.15
N THR A 166 0.82 6.45 7.44
CA THR A 166 0.08 5.68 8.43
C THR A 166 -1.24 6.40 8.73
N SER A 167 -2.27 5.65 9.14
CA SER A 167 -3.57 6.24 9.51
C SER A 167 -3.59 6.70 10.97
N GLU A 168 -2.70 6.15 11.80
CA GLU A 168 -2.61 6.40 13.23
C GLU A 168 -1.15 6.49 13.70
N GLY A 169 -0.95 6.77 14.99
CA GLY A 169 0.35 7.06 15.60
C GLY A 169 0.81 8.50 15.32
N GLY A 170 2.11 8.78 15.50
CA GLY A 170 2.62 10.14 15.51
C GLY A 170 2.03 10.94 16.68
N LEU A 171 1.29 12.02 16.34
CA LEU A 171 0.51 12.81 17.30
C LEU A 171 -0.96 12.34 17.42
N GLY A 172 -1.24 11.10 17.03
CA GLY A 172 -2.57 10.48 17.08
C GLY A 172 -3.36 10.57 15.77
N SER A 173 -2.71 10.92 14.67
CA SER A 173 -3.36 11.28 13.40
C SER A 173 -2.64 10.73 12.16
N GLY A 174 -1.63 9.89 12.37
CA GLY A 174 -0.80 9.33 11.31
C GLY A 174 0.47 10.12 11.06
N VAL A 175 1.34 9.53 10.25
CA VAL A 175 2.59 10.15 9.78
C VAL A 175 2.77 9.96 8.29
N ILE A 176 3.60 10.81 7.68
CA ILE A 176 4.33 10.43 6.46
C ILE A 176 5.63 9.81 6.94
N PHE A 177 5.89 8.57 6.53
CA PHE A 177 7.17 7.89 6.76
C PHE A 177 7.97 7.81 5.46
N GLY A 178 9.28 7.67 5.58
CA GLY A 178 10.21 7.43 4.48
C GLY A 178 11.20 6.33 4.84
N LEU A 179 11.48 5.43 3.91
CA LEU A 179 12.50 4.40 4.03
C LEU A 179 13.60 4.65 2.98
N THR A 180 14.84 4.78 3.45
CA THR A 180 16.03 4.90 2.60
C THR A 180 16.79 3.59 2.58
N PRO A 181 17.11 3.02 1.40
CA PRO A 181 18.01 1.88 1.30
C PRO A 181 19.39 2.21 1.88
N THR A 182 19.95 1.28 2.63
CA THR A 182 21.30 1.36 3.20
C THR A 182 22.11 0.12 2.79
N ALA A 183 23.38 0.06 3.20
CA ALA A 183 24.23 -1.10 2.92
C ALA A 183 23.61 -2.41 3.44
N ASN A 184 23.92 -3.52 2.77
CA ASN A 184 23.46 -4.87 3.14
C ASN A 184 21.94 -5.06 3.12
N ALA A 185 21.24 -4.43 2.15
CA ALA A 185 19.79 -4.55 1.96
C ALA A 185 18.94 -4.18 3.19
N ARG A 186 19.51 -3.34 4.08
CA ARG A 186 18.80 -2.76 5.21
C ARG A 186 18.16 -1.45 4.82
N TRP A 187 17.15 -1.04 5.54
CA TRP A 187 16.45 0.22 5.33
C TRP A 187 16.52 1.07 6.59
N ARG A 188 16.64 2.38 6.41
CA ARG A 188 16.55 3.35 7.50
C ARG A 188 15.23 4.09 7.38
N GLU A 189 14.44 4.02 8.44
CA GLU A 189 13.20 4.78 8.55
C GLU A 189 13.45 6.21 9.03
N ILE A 190 12.68 7.13 8.46
CA ILE A 190 12.53 8.51 8.90
C ILE A 190 11.04 8.88 8.94
N VAL A 191 10.69 9.83 9.80
CA VAL A 191 9.34 10.39 9.90
C VAL A 191 9.40 11.87 9.53
N PRO A 192 9.34 12.22 8.23
CA PRO A 192 9.41 13.61 7.78
C PRO A 192 8.24 14.47 8.22
N HIS A 193 7.07 13.87 8.51
CA HIS A 193 5.89 14.63 8.93
C HIS A 193 4.98 13.82 9.85
N GLN A 194 4.46 14.47 10.89
CA GLN A 194 3.44 13.94 11.78
C GLN A 194 2.19 14.81 11.67
N PHE A 195 1.07 14.22 11.29
CA PHE A 195 -0.19 14.96 11.17
C PHE A 195 -0.67 15.36 12.57
N GLN A 196 -1.14 16.60 12.73
CA GLN A 196 -1.49 17.17 14.04
C GLN A 196 -3.00 17.32 14.27
N GLY A 197 -3.83 16.84 13.32
CA GLY A 197 -5.25 17.21 13.25
C GLY A 197 -5.46 18.56 12.55
N PRO A 198 -6.67 19.15 12.57
CA PRO A 198 -6.93 20.42 11.88
C PRO A 198 -5.93 21.53 12.31
N PRO A 199 -5.31 22.25 11.36
CA PRO A 199 -5.61 22.27 9.91
C PRO A 199 -4.91 21.18 9.09
N ASP A 200 -3.93 20.48 9.66
CA ASP A 200 -3.00 19.52 9.04
C ASP A 200 -3.59 18.14 8.73
N ALA A 201 -4.92 18.04 8.73
CA ALA A 201 -5.67 17.04 8.00
C ALA A 201 -5.30 15.54 8.28
N PRO A 202 -5.89 14.91 9.30
CA PRO A 202 -5.50 13.55 9.70
C PRO A 202 -6.09 12.45 8.78
N PHE A 203 -5.53 11.23 8.87
CA PHE A 203 -6.00 10.01 8.21
C PHE A 203 -5.84 9.96 6.67
N ALA A 204 -4.59 9.82 6.21
CA ALA A 204 -4.29 9.53 4.80
C ALA A 204 -4.47 8.03 4.51
N TYR A 205 -5.67 7.65 4.05
CA TYR A 205 -6.04 6.24 3.79
C TYR A 205 -5.57 5.69 2.44
N ASN A 206 -5.51 6.53 1.40
CA ASN A 206 -5.16 6.08 0.04
C ASN A 206 -3.73 6.50 -0.35
N GLY A 207 -2.85 6.70 0.64
CA GLY A 207 -1.45 7.07 0.44
C GLY A 207 -1.21 8.30 -0.41
N MET A 208 -0.18 8.23 -1.25
CA MET A 208 0.30 9.32 -2.09
C MET A 208 0.47 8.90 -3.54
N VAL A 209 0.47 9.86 -4.45
CA VAL A 209 0.87 9.72 -5.85
C VAL A 209 1.99 10.70 -6.18
N ALA A 210 3.01 10.25 -6.93
CA ALA A 210 4.13 11.10 -7.32
C ALA A 210 3.86 11.81 -8.65
N ASP A 211 4.27 13.08 -8.74
CA ASP A 211 4.41 13.78 -10.02
C ASP A 211 5.81 13.55 -10.64
N GLY A 212 5.99 14.00 -11.87
CA GLY A 212 7.28 13.91 -12.56
C GLY A 212 8.37 14.86 -12.04
N LEU A 213 8.05 15.71 -11.07
CA LEU A 213 8.97 16.68 -10.46
C LEU A 213 9.44 16.24 -9.07
N GLY A 214 9.02 15.06 -8.60
CA GLY A 214 9.37 14.52 -7.30
C GLY A 214 8.49 15.03 -6.15
N ASN A 215 7.35 15.65 -6.43
CA ASN A 215 6.35 15.97 -5.41
C ASN A 215 5.35 14.84 -5.27
N PHE A 216 4.89 14.62 -4.04
CA PHE A 216 3.87 13.65 -3.70
C PHE A 216 2.59 14.36 -3.34
N TYR A 217 1.48 13.86 -3.85
CA TYR A 217 0.15 14.39 -3.59
C TYR A 217 -0.69 13.32 -2.92
N GLY A 218 -1.39 13.69 -1.87
CA GLY A 218 -2.29 12.79 -1.16
C GLY A 218 -3.54 13.51 -0.72
N ALA A 219 -4.50 12.72 -0.25
CA ALA A 219 -5.75 13.21 0.31
C ALA A 219 -5.99 12.61 1.69
N THR A 220 -6.59 13.40 2.55
CA THR A 220 -6.93 13.02 3.93
C THR A 220 -8.45 13.10 4.07
N VAL A 221 -9.04 12.24 4.90
CA VAL A 221 -10.51 12.23 5.09
C VAL A 221 -10.99 13.27 6.11
N HIS A 222 -10.06 13.85 6.86
CA HIS A 222 -10.32 14.90 7.82
C HIS A 222 -9.32 16.03 7.61
N GLY A 223 -9.66 17.25 8.01
CA GLY A 223 -8.85 18.46 7.80
C GLY A 223 -9.52 19.52 6.94
N GLY A 224 -8.76 20.56 6.57
CA GLY A 224 -9.32 21.74 5.91
C GLY A 224 -10.15 22.61 6.86
N THR A 225 -10.75 23.68 6.32
CA THR A 225 -11.56 24.65 7.08
C THR A 225 -12.76 24.01 7.77
N ASP A 226 -13.34 22.98 7.16
CA ASP A 226 -14.60 22.37 7.57
C ASP A 226 -14.46 20.94 8.13
N ARG A 227 -13.20 20.45 8.26
CA ARG A 227 -12.87 19.08 8.71
C ARG A 227 -13.33 17.97 7.76
N GLU A 228 -13.63 18.30 6.50
CA GLU A 228 -14.11 17.36 5.46
C GLU A 228 -12.99 16.76 4.59
N GLY A 229 -11.73 16.99 4.97
CA GLY A 229 -10.57 16.48 4.27
C GLY A 229 -9.73 17.58 3.63
N ALA A 230 -8.52 17.23 3.22
CA ALA A 230 -7.64 18.12 2.48
C ALA A 230 -6.86 17.34 1.42
N ILE A 231 -6.44 18.05 0.37
CA ILE A 231 -5.39 17.60 -0.53
C ILE A 231 -4.10 18.25 -0.05
N TYR A 232 -3.05 17.44 0.13
CA TYR A 232 -1.74 17.95 0.49
C TYR A 232 -0.71 17.65 -0.60
N LYS A 233 0.32 18.48 -0.62
CA LYS A 233 1.54 18.28 -1.39
C LYS A 233 2.70 18.10 -0.41
N PHE A 234 3.41 17.00 -0.53
CA PHE A 234 4.65 16.73 0.19
C PHE A 234 5.79 16.67 -0.83
N THR A 235 6.83 17.48 -0.60
CA THR A 235 8.05 17.40 -1.40
C THR A 235 9.12 16.81 -0.49
N PRO A 236 9.61 15.59 -0.75
CA PRO A 236 10.77 15.08 -0.04
C PRO A 236 11.92 16.05 -0.23
N ASN A 237 12.52 16.51 0.87
CA ASN A 237 13.74 17.30 0.78
C ASN A 237 14.80 16.43 0.09
N GLN A 238 15.28 16.85 -1.09
CA GLN A 238 16.45 16.27 -1.74
C GLN A 238 17.76 16.66 -1.02
N GLU A 239 17.66 17.13 0.23
CA GLU A 239 18.83 17.52 0.98
C GLU A 239 19.63 16.27 1.29
N SER A 240 20.77 16.22 0.60
CA SER A 240 21.89 15.34 0.85
C SER A 240 22.04 15.10 2.33
N ARG A 241 22.48 13.89 2.67
CA ARG A 241 23.20 13.57 3.91
C ARG A 241 23.80 14.85 4.52
N ASP A 242 23.23 15.27 5.63
CA ASP A 242 23.69 16.32 6.55
C ASP A 242 22.71 17.52 6.68
N ASP A 243 22.20 17.63 7.90
CA ASP A 243 21.56 18.76 8.58
C ASP A 243 20.04 19.01 8.51
N ALA A 244 19.60 19.56 9.64
CA ALA A 244 18.26 19.59 10.16
C ALA A 244 17.56 20.93 9.87
N GLY A 245 16.29 20.84 9.46
CA GLY A 245 15.28 21.86 9.77
C GLY A 245 14.48 22.39 8.58
N MET A 246 13.19 22.64 8.85
CA MET A 246 12.24 23.50 8.11
C MET A 246 11.55 22.86 6.89
N SER A 247 10.37 23.29 6.40
CA SER A 247 9.23 24.12 6.85
C SER A 247 8.14 23.91 5.77
N LEU A 248 6.87 23.69 6.14
CA LEU A 248 5.76 23.60 5.18
C LEU A 248 5.22 25.00 4.83
N ARG A 249 5.09 25.28 3.53
CA ARG A 249 4.30 26.42 3.03
C ARG A 249 2.89 25.93 2.70
N ASN A 250 1.91 26.41 3.46
CA ASN A 250 0.50 26.29 3.10
C ASN A 250 0.19 27.35 2.04
N GLU A 251 0.04 26.94 0.78
CA GLU A 251 -0.58 27.79 -0.23
C GLU A 251 -2.11 27.64 -0.10
N ALA A 252 -2.72 28.58 0.61
CA ALA A 252 -4.16 28.79 0.55
C ALA A 252 -4.47 29.55 -0.74
N HIS A 253 -5.17 28.91 -1.68
CA HIS A 253 -5.83 29.63 -2.76
C HIS A 253 -6.93 30.52 -2.16
N LYS A 254 -6.81 31.82 -2.39
CA LYS A 254 -7.93 32.77 -2.28
C LYS A 254 -8.52 32.93 -3.68
N ASP A 255 -9.85 32.87 -3.74
CA ASP A 255 -10.67 33.19 -4.92
C ASP A 255 -10.34 34.58 -5.51
#